data_AF-A0A651DNF7-F1
#
_entry.id   AF-A0A651DNF7-F1
#
_cell.length_a   1.000
_cell.length_b   1.000
_cell.length_c   1.000
_cell.angle_alpha   90.00
_cell.angle_beta   90.00
_cell.angle_gamma   90.00
#
_symmetry.space_group_name_H-M   'P 1'
#
loop_
_entity.id
_entity.type
_entity.pdbx_description
1 polymer ?
#
loop_
_entity_poly.entity_id
_entity_poly.type
_entity_poly.pdbx_seq_one_letter_code
_entity_poly.pdbx_strand_id
1 'polypeptide(L)'
;MQCPKDKNVELTSSLLADAMQVQCCPDCKGTWIPPEQYIEWKQQQPAVESTLPKPTLDVDYATSPLDARAALCPDCRHYLARAKVNLKQPFYVERCPNCGGIWCDHGEWEVLQELGLHTSIERLFSSEWQARVKEQNYAERERQATREKLGPELAEKIFELAGLLENHPNGDFGVAYLMRRFDR
;
A
#
# COMPACT_ATOMS: atom_id res chain seq x y z
N MET A 1 0.35 27.64 0.99
CA MET A 1 -0.29 26.72 0.02
C MET A 1 -1.48 26.05 0.70
N GLN A 2 -2.53 25.69 -0.03
CA GLN A 2 -3.73 25.06 0.57
C GLN A 2 -3.53 23.57 0.78
N CYS A 3 -4.10 23.03 1.86
CA CYS A 3 -4.09 21.61 2.13
C CYS A 3 -4.94 20.86 1.08
N PRO A 4 -4.41 19.78 0.47
CA PRO A 4 -5.08 19.04 -0.59
C PRO A 4 -6.28 18.23 -0.08
N LYS A 5 -6.29 17.83 1.20
CA LYS A 5 -7.35 17.03 1.84
C LYS A 5 -8.34 17.89 2.62
N ASP A 6 -7.87 18.99 3.22
CA ASP A 6 -8.67 20.00 3.90
C ASP A 6 -8.55 21.37 3.23
N LYS A 7 -9.44 21.63 2.27
CA LYS A 7 -9.30 22.75 1.33
C LYS A 7 -9.40 24.14 1.98
N ASN A 8 -9.85 24.22 3.22
CA ASN A 8 -10.02 25.49 3.94
C ASN A 8 -8.81 25.86 4.80
N VAL A 9 -7.78 25.02 4.82
CA VAL A 9 -6.63 25.15 5.70
C VAL A 9 -5.37 25.37 4.89
N GLU A 10 -4.53 26.31 5.30
CA GLU A 10 -3.20 26.48 4.73
C GLU A 10 -2.18 25.58 5.42
N LEU A 11 -1.27 25.02 4.63
CA LEU A 11 -0.16 24.22 5.14
C LEU A 11 0.89 25.14 5.76
N THR A 12 1.42 24.72 6.90
CA THR A 12 2.47 25.43 7.65
C THR A 12 3.79 24.70 7.53
N SER A 13 4.91 25.44 7.53
CA SER A 13 6.24 24.83 7.45
C SER A 13 6.54 24.00 8.70
N SER A 14 7.12 22.82 8.50
CA SER A 14 7.55 21.90 9.56
C SER A 14 8.81 21.14 9.12
N LEU A 15 9.36 20.34 10.02
CA LEU A 15 10.43 19.38 9.76
C LEU A 15 9.89 17.94 9.89
N LEU A 16 10.34 17.06 9.00
CA LEU A 16 10.11 15.62 9.05
C LEU A 16 11.46 14.90 9.08
N ALA A 17 11.54 13.79 9.83
CA ALA A 17 12.78 13.02 10.00
C ALA A 17 13.99 13.90 10.35
N ASP A 18 13.78 14.89 11.24
CA ASP A 18 14.75 15.85 11.79
C ASP A 18 15.52 16.75 10.81
N ALA A 19 15.38 16.54 9.50
CA ALA A 19 16.17 17.27 8.49
C ALA A 19 15.38 17.69 7.24
N MET A 20 14.24 17.06 6.96
CA MET A 20 13.50 17.31 5.72
C MET A 20 12.48 18.42 5.93
N GLN A 21 12.62 19.55 5.21
CA GLN A 21 11.63 20.63 5.29
C GLN A 21 10.36 20.22 4.55
N VAL A 22 9.23 20.32 5.23
CA VAL A 22 7.93 19.87 4.73
C VAL A 22 6.85 20.90 5.06
N GLN A 23 5.65 20.68 4.54
CA GLN A 23 4.48 21.52 4.83
C GLN A 23 3.36 20.65 5.40
N CYS A 24 2.96 20.91 6.63
CA CYS A 24 1.99 20.12 7.37
C CYS A 24 0.66 20.87 7.54
N CYS A 25 -0.45 20.15 7.50
CA CYS A 25 -1.76 20.70 7.80
C CYS A 25 -2.00 20.68 9.32
N PRO A 26 -2.31 21.80 9.99
CA PRO A 26 -2.58 21.81 11.43
C PRO A 26 -3.82 20.98 11.81
N ASP A 27 -4.79 20.83 10.91
CA ASP A 27 -6.08 20.20 11.20
C ASP A 27 -6.06 18.69 10.92
N CYS A 28 -5.79 18.29 9.67
CA CYS A 28 -5.74 16.88 9.31
C CYS A 28 -4.38 16.22 9.58
N LYS A 29 -3.35 17.00 9.91
CA LYS A 29 -1.97 16.55 10.16
C LYS A 29 -1.31 15.79 9.00
N GLY A 30 -1.86 15.92 7.80
CA GLY A 30 -1.23 15.45 6.58
C GLY A 30 -0.04 16.31 6.20
N THR A 31 0.95 15.69 5.56
CA THR A 31 2.25 16.27 5.25
C THR A 31 2.50 16.25 3.75
N TRP A 32 2.77 17.43 3.20
CA TRP A 32 3.33 17.60 1.86
C TRP A 32 4.85 17.60 1.94
N ILE A 33 5.46 16.71 1.18
CA ILE A 33 6.90 16.55 1.06
C ILE A 33 7.31 17.03 -0.34
N PRO A 34 8.02 18.16 -0.44
CA PRO A 34 8.52 18.65 -1.72
C PRO A 34 9.49 17.64 -2.38
N PRO A 35 9.47 17.51 -3.72
CA PRO A 35 10.27 16.52 -4.43
C PRO A 35 11.77 16.69 -4.21
N GLU A 36 12.27 17.92 -4.21
CA GLU A 36 13.68 18.26 -3.96
C GLU A 36 14.12 17.82 -2.56
N GLN A 37 13.31 18.13 -1.54
CA GLN A 37 13.58 17.76 -0.15
C GLN A 37 13.60 16.25 0.04
N TYR A 38 12.68 15.53 -0.61
CA TYR A 38 12.67 14.07 -0.57
C TYR A 38 13.91 13.46 -1.23
N ILE A 39 14.31 13.96 -2.40
CA ILE A 39 15.48 13.46 -3.13
C ILE A 39 16.77 13.69 -2.33
N GLU A 40 16.96 14.89 -1.80
CA GLU A 40 18.14 15.23 -0.99
C GLU A 40 18.21 14.39 0.28
N TRP A 41 17.10 14.28 1.01
CA TRP A 41 17.02 13.46 2.21
C TRP A 41 17.31 11.98 1.90
N LYS A 42 16.75 11.44 0.81
CA LYS A 42 16.93 10.05 0.39
C LYS A 42 18.38 9.70 0.06
N GLN A 43 19.14 10.62 -0.53
CA GLN A 43 20.56 10.39 -0.86
C GLN A 43 21.43 10.15 0.38
N GLN A 44 20.99 10.61 1.55
CA GLN A 44 21.69 10.45 2.82
C GLN A 44 21.28 9.16 3.56
N GLN A 45 20.27 8.44 3.06
CA GLN A 45 19.78 7.23 3.70
C GLN A 45 20.56 5.99 3.23
N PRO A 46 20.74 4.98 4.10
CA PRO A 46 21.28 3.70 3.67
C PRO A 46 20.37 3.05 2.62
N ALA A 47 20.96 2.28 1.72
CA ALA A 47 20.19 1.47 0.80
C ALA A 47 19.43 0.40 1.60
N VAL A 48 18.10 0.50 1.61
CA VAL A 48 17.20 -0.51 2.20
C VAL A 48 16.55 -1.29 1.07
N GLU A 49 16.55 -2.62 1.15
CA GLU A 49 15.77 -3.44 0.23
C GLU A 49 14.28 -3.27 0.52
N SER A 50 13.57 -2.67 -0.44
CA SER A 50 12.13 -2.51 -0.38
C SER A 50 11.42 -3.81 -0.77
N THR A 51 10.77 -4.47 0.18
CA THR A 51 9.91 -5.64 -0.10
C THR A 51 8.44 -5.26 -0.06
N LEU A 52 7.59 -6.03 -0.76
CA LEU A 52 6.14 -5.88 -0.64
C LEU A 52 5.70 -6.18 0.80
N PRO A 53 4.98 -5.25 1.46
CA PRO A 53 4.45 -5.52 2.78
C PRO A 53 3.44 -6.66 2.73
N LYS A 54 3.40 -7.47 3.80
CA LYS A 54 2.43 -8.55 3.91
C LYS A 54 1.07 -7.97 4.30
N PRO A 55 -0.04 -8.34 3.63
CA PRO A 55 -1.39 -7.86 4.00
C PRO A 55 -1.80 -8.22 5.43
N THR A 56 -1.16 -9.22 6.05
CA THR A 56 -1.43 -9.63 7.43
C THR A 56 -0.65 -8.84 8.47
N LEU A 57 0.28 -7.97 8.04
CA LEU A 57 1.09 -7.19 8.96
C LEU A 57 0.18 -6.18 9.68
N ASP A 58 0.23 -6.23 11.00
CA ASP A 58 -0.51 -5.35 11.90
C ASP A 58 0.45 -4.27 12.38
N VAL A 59 0.18 -3.04 11.99
CA VAL A 59 0.94 -1.86 12.39
C VAL A 59 0.01 -1.02 13.24
N ASP A 60 0.51 -0.48 14.36
CA ASP A 60 -0.25 0.41 15.24
C ASP A 60 -0.46 1.78 14.57
N TYR A 61 -1.38 1.79 13.61
CA TYR A 61 -1.70 2.91 12.75
C TYR A 61 -3.22 2.94 12.50
N ALA A 62 -3.80 4.13 12.57
CA ALA A 62 -5.19 4.36 12.23
C ALA A 62 -5.27 5.12 10.91
N THR A 63 -5.85 4.50 9.87
CA THR A 63 -6.01 5.12 8.55
C THR A 63 -6.79 6.43 8.67
N SER A 64 -6.27 7.48 8.04
CA SER A 64 -6.93 8.78 7.95
C SER A 64 -8.34 8.67 7.36
N PRO A 65 -9.36 9.33 7.94
CA PRO A 65 -10.70 9.41 7.33
C PRO A 65 -10.72 10.09 5.95
N LEU A 66 -9.65 10.82 5.61
CA LEU A 66 -9.48 11.53 4.35
C LEU A 66 -8.71 10.71 3.31
N ASP A 67 -8.13 9.57 3.67
CA ASP A 67 -7.30 8.74 2.79
C ASP A 67 -8.05 8.37 1.51
N ALA A 68 -9.32 7.95 1.61
CA ALA A 68 -10.16 7.59 0.46
C ALA A 68 -10.40 8.74 -0.54
N ARG A 69 -10.21 10.01 -0.15
CA ARG A 69 -10.51 11.18 -0.98
C ARG A 69 -9.38 11.46 -1.97
N ALA A 70 -9.71 11.57 -3.26
CA ALA A 70 -8.74 12.06 -4.24
C ALA A 70 -8.38 13.53 -3.98
N ALA A 71 -7.14 13.91 -4.28
CA ALA A 71 -6.68 15.28 -4.06
C ALA A 71 -5.80 15.81 -5.21
N LEU A 72 -5.68 17.14 -5.26
CA LEU A 72 -4.80 17.84 -6.20
C LEU A 72 -3.49 18.18 -5.49
N CYS A 73 -2.38 18.11 -6.21
CA CYS A 73 -1.08 18.53 -5.73
C CYS A 73 -1.13 20.00 -5.28
N PRO A 74 -0.72 20.33 -4.05
CA PRO A 74 -0.78 21.70 -3.54
C PRO A 74 0.20 22.65 -4.23
N ASP A 75 1.20 22.11 -4.93
CA ASP A 75 2.22 22.85 -5.66
C ASP A 75 1.80 23.13 -7.13
N CYS A 76 1.52 22.08 -7.90
CA CYS A 76 1.24 22.20 -9.34
C CYS A 76 -0.20 21.88 -9.78
N ARG A 77 -1.10 21.57 -8.83
CA ARG A 77 -2.54 21.29 -9.04
C ARG A 77 -2.89 20.09 -9.93
N HIS A 78 -1.92 19.25 -10.29
CA HIS A 78 -2.20 17.97 -10.95
C HIS A 78 -2.80 16.97 -9.96
N TYR A 79 -3.65 16.06 -10.43
CA TYR A 79 -4.15 14.97 -9.59
C TYR A 79 -3.01 14.15 -9.01
N LEU A 80 -3.08 13.87 -7.72
CA LEU A 80 -2.14 12.97 -7.06
C LEU A 80 -2.47 11.52 -7.48
N ALA A 81 -1.46 10.83 -7.99
CA ALA A 81 -1.53 9.40 -8.22
C ALA A 81 -1.52 8.69 -6.86
N ARG A 82 -2.20 7.54 -6.77
CA ARG A 82 -2.37 6.80 -5.52
C ARG A 82 -1.75 5.41 -5.64
N ALA A 83 -0.93 5.03 -4.68
CA ALA A 83 -0.39 3.68 -4.56
C ALA A 83 -0.83 3.07 -3.24
N LYS A 84 -1.52 1.93 -3.32
CA LYS A 84 -2.03 1.23 -2.13
C LYS A 84 -0.88 0.52 -1.42
N VAL A 85 -0.78 0.74 -0.11
CA VAL A 85 0.07 -0.04 0.79
C VAL A 85 -0.81 -1.10 1.45
N ASN A 86 -0.55 -2.37 1.12
CA ASN A 86 -1.34 -3.50 1.61
C ASN A 86 -0.84 -3.94 2.99
N LEU A 87 -1.61 -3.60 4.01
CA LEU A 87 -1.49 -4.04 5.40
C LEU A 87 -2.85 -4.54 5.88
N LYS A 88 -2.92 -4.97 7.15
CA LYS A 88 -4.21 -5.29 7.79
C LYS A 88 -5.15 -4.10 7.75
N GLN A 89 -4.61 -2.90 7.97
CA GLN A 89 -5.26 -1.61 7.72
C GLN A 89 -4.58 -0.91 6.54
N PRO A 90 -5.10 -1.04 5.31
CA PRO A 90 -4.48 -0.44 4.14
C PRO A 90 -4.68 1.08 4.10
N PHE A 91 -3.77 1.76 3.41
CA PHE A 91 -3.83 3.19 3.11
C PHE A 91 -3.23 3.47 1.72
N TYR A 92 -3.32 4.72 1.24
CA TYR A 92 -2.79 5.10 -0.06
C TYR A 92 -1.77 6.22 0.05
N VAL A 93 -0.53 5.90 -0.28
CA VAL A 93 0.49 6.93 -0.51
C VAL A 93 0.16 7.68 -1.79
N GLU A 94 0.28 9.00 -1.73
CA GLU A 94 -0.05 9.88 -2.85
C GLU A 94 1.20 10.55 -3.41
N ARG A 95 1.35 10.57 -4.73
CA ARG A 95 2.49 11.21 -5.40
C ARG A 95 2.03 11.97 -6.63
N CYS A 96 2.53 13.18 -6.81
CA CYS A 96 2.27 13.96 -8.00
C CYS A 96 3.06 13.38 -9.19
N PRO A 97 2.41 12.98 -10.29
CA PRO A 97 3.12 12.50 -11.48
C PRO A 97 3.84 13.64 -12.23
N ASN A 98 3.46 14.89 -12.00
CA ASN A 98 4.03 16.05 -12.68
C ASN A 98 5.28 16.59 -11.97
N CYS A 99 5.19 17.01 -10.70
CA CYS A 99 6.34 17.55 -9.98
C CYS A 99 7.09 16.49 -9.14
N GLY A 100 6.48 15.33 -8.87
CA GLY A 100 7.10 14.27 -8.08
C GLY A 100 6.95 14.41 -6.56
N GLY A 101 6.34 15.49 -6.07
CA GLY A 101 6.09 15.70 -4.65
C GLY A 101 5.12 14.66 -4.07
N ILE A 102 5.23 14.43 -2.77
CA ILE A 102 4.57 13.32 -2.07
C ILE A 102 3.62 13.90 -1.02
N TRP A 103 2.44 13.31 -0.92
CA TRP A 103 1.51 13.59 0.17
C TRP A 103 1.35 12.32 1.01
N CYS A 104 1.53 12.50 2.32
CA CYS A 104 1.27 11.48 3.33
C CYS A 104 0.19 12.02 4.27
N ASP A 105 -0.91 11.29 4.43
CA ASP A 105 -1.83 11.59 5.52
C ASP A 105 -1.16 11.33 6.88
N HIS A 106 -1.78 11.81 7.95
CA HIS A 106 -1.25 11.69 9.31
C HIS A 106 -0.84 10.25 9.66
N GLY A 107 0.40 10.05 10.10
CA GLY A 107 0.94 8.75 10.51
C GLY A 107 1.45 7.86 9.37
N GLU A 108 1.17 8.18 8.10
CA GLU A 108 1.55 7.31 6.99
C GLU A 108 3.08 7.27 6.77
N TRP A 109 3.76 8.39 7.00
CA TRP A 109 5.21 8.45 6.85
C TRP A 109 5.90 7.50 7.82
N GLU A 110 5.49 7.48 9.08
CA GLU A 110 6.00 6.61 10.13
C GLU A 110 5.80 5.14 9.77
N VAL A 111 4.63 4.79 9.22
CA VAL A 111 4.38 3.43 8.72
C VAL A 111 5.31 3.10 7.55
N LEU A 112 5.52 4.03 6.60
CA LEU A 112 6.49 3.82 5.52
C LEU A 112 7.93 3.65 6.05
N GLN A 113 8.28 4.28 7.17
CA GLN A 113 9.56 4.06 7.83
C GLN A 113 9.68 2.66 8.39
N GLU A 114 8.68 2.21 9.15
CA GLU A 114 8.62 0.85 9.72
C GLU A 114 8.69 -0.24 8.64
N LEU A 115 8.05 -0.01 7.50
CA LEU A 115 8.08 -0.94 6.36
C LEU A 115 9.34 -0.84 5.49
N GLY A 116 10.24 0.11 5.73
CA GLY A 116 11.39 0.37 4.86
C GLY A 116 11.02 0.90 3.47
N LEU A 117 9.79 1.38 3.27
CA LEU A 117 9.28 1.91 2.00
C LEU A 117 9.54 3.41 1.83
N HIS A 118 9.75 4.14 2.91
CA HIS A 118 10.02 5.59 2.93
C HIS A 118 11.15 6.03 1.99
N THR A 119 12.17 5.21 1.76
CA THR A 119 13.29 5.51 0.83
C THR A 119 13.04 5.08 -0.62
N SER A 120 11.90 4.45 -0.90
CA SER A 120 11.60 3.85 -2.21
C SER A 120 10.15 4.11 -2.66
N ILE A 121 9.57 5.24 -2.25
CA ILE A 121 8.17 5.60 -2.50
C ILE A 121 7.86 5.58 -4.01
N GLU A 122 8.80 6.02 -4.85
CA GLU A 122 8.61 5.98 -6.31
C GLU A 122 8.38 4.57 -6.86
N ARG A 123 8.94 3.53 -6.21
CA ARG A 123 8.73 2.14 -6.62
C ARG A 123 7.29 1.69 -6.43
N LEU A 124 6.57 2.25 -5.46
CA LEU A 124 5.15 1.97 -5.23
C LEU A 124 4.29 2.34 -6.46
N PHE A 125 4.78 3.25 -7.30
CA PHE A 125 4.10 3.71 -8.51
C PHE A 125 4.61 3.02 -9.79
N SER A 126 5.57 2.10 -9.67
CA SER A 126 6.07 1.33 -10.82
C SER A 126 5.04 0.31 -11.32
N SER A 127 5.07 -0.01 -12.61
CA SER A 127 4.21 -1.02 -13.21
C SER A 127 4.40 -2.41 -12.58
N GLU A 128 5.63 -2.76 -12.24
CA GLU A 128 5.97 -4.04 -11.59
C GLU A 128 5.34 -4.14 -10.21
N TRP A 129 5.45 -3.08 -9.39
CA TRP A 129 4.82 -3.04 -8.07
C TRP A 129 3.30 -3.14 -8.18
N GLN A 130 2.70 -2.35 -9.07
CA GLN A 130 1.27 -2.34 -9.29
C GLN A 130 0.74 -3.69 -9.80
N ALA A 131 1.51 -4.41 -10.61
CA ALA A 131 1.18 -5.78 -11.05
C ALA A 131 1.19 -6.75 -9.86
N ARG A 132 2.26 -6.76 -9.06
CA ARG A 132 2.37 -7.64 -7.89
C ARG A 132 1.29 -7.37 -6.83
N VAL A 133 0.95 -6.10 -6.59
CA VAL A 133 -0.15 -5.72 -5.69
C VAL A 133 -1.49 -6.23 -6.21
N LYS A 134 -1.73 -6.17 -7.53
CA LYS A 134 -2.96 -6.73 -8.14
C LYS A 134 -3.03 -8.25 -7.99
N GLU A 135 -1.94 -8.96 -8.23
CA GLU A 135 -1.87 -10.42 -8.05
C GLU A 135 -2.17 -10.82 -6.60
N GLN A 136 -1.53 -10.18 -5.62
CA GLN A 136 -1.80 -10.41 -4.19
C GLN A 136 -3.26 -10.13 -3.83
N ASN A 137 -3.83 -9.02 -4.32
CA ASN A 137 -5.23 -8.68 -4.07
C ASN A 137 -6.20 -9.69 -4.70
N TYR A 138 -5.87 -10.23 -5.86
CA TYR A 138 -6.68 -11.25 -6.52
C TYR A 138 -6.68 -12.54 -5.70
N ALA A 139 -5.50 -13.03 -5.32
CA ALA A 139 -5.35 -14.24 -4.50
C ALA A 139 -6.08 -14.11 -3.16
N GLU A 140 -5.98 -12.96 -2.49
CA GLU A 140 -6.67 -12.75 -1.21
C GLU A 140 -8.20 -12.72 -1.38
N ARG A 141 -8.70 -12.05 -2.42
CA ARG A 141 -10.14 -12.03 -2.71
C ARG A 141 -10.68 -13.42 -3.03
N GLU A 142 -9.91 -14.22 -3.78
CA GLU A 142 -10.26 -15.60 -4.06
C GLU A 142 -10.34 -16.42 -2.77
N ARG A 143 -9.31 -16.38 -1.92
CA ARG A 143 -9.31 -17.08 -0.63
C ARG A 143 -10.45 -16.64 0.27
N GLN A 144 -10.71 -15.34 0.35
CA GLN A 144 -11.82 -14.81 1.14
C GLN A 144 -13.18 -15.30 0.60
N ALA A 145 -13.39 -15.26 -0.72
CA ALA A 145 -14.62 -15.77 -1.34
C ALA A 145 -14.79 -17.29 -1.11
N THR A 146 -13.69 -18.07 -1.12
CA THR A 146 -13.72 -19.50 -0.78
C THR A 146 -14.12 -19.72 0.68
N ARG A 147 -13.56 -18.94 1.62
CA ARG A 147 -13.93 -18.99 3.05
C ARG A 147 -15.40 -18.65 3.28
N GLU A 148 -15.90 -17.61 2.61
CA GLU A 148 -17.30 -17.19 2.72
C GLU A 148 -18.26 -18.26 2.17
N LYS A 149 -17.91 -18.93 1.06
CA LYS A 149 -18.78 -19.93 0.43
C LYS A 149 -18.75 -21.31 1.09
N LEU A 150 -17.57 -21.75 1.55
CA LEU A 150 -17.38 -23.11 2.08
C LEU A 150 -17.36 -23.17 3.61
N GLY A 151 -17.30 -22.02 4.28
CA GLY A 151 -17.01 -21.93 5.71
C GLY A 151 -15.52 -22.08 6.01
N PRO A 152 -15.05 -21.57 7.18
CA PRO A 152 -13.64 -21.46 7.50
C PRO A 152 -12.92 -22.81 7.60
N GLU A 153 -13.57 -23.83 8.19
CA GLU A 153 -12.95 -25.14 8.40
C GLU A 153 -12.69 -25.89 7.08
N LEU A 154 -13.67 -25.90 6.18
CA LEU A 154 -13.53 -26.58 4.89
C LEU A 154 -12.59 -25.80 3.95
N ALA A 155 -12.69 -24.47 3.94
CA ALA A 155 -11.80 -23.63 3.14
C ALA A 155 -10.33 -23.83 3.52
N GLU A 156 -10.01 -23.94 4.81
CA GLU A 156 -8.63 -24.16 5.24
C GLU A 156 -8.08 -25.51 4.76
N LYS A 157 -8.90 -26.59 4.81
CA LYS A 157 -8.54 -27.89 4.23
C LYS A 157 -8.32 -27.82 2.72
N ILE A 158 -9.13 -27.05 2.01
CA ILE A 158 -8.98 -26.83 0.56
C ILE A 158 -7.67 -26.11 0.26
N PHE A 159 -7.30 -25.07 1.03
CA PHE A 159 -6.04 -24.36 0.84
C PHE A 159 -4.82 -25.24 1.13
N GLU A 160 -4.87 -26.04 2.19
CA GLU A 160 -3.81 -27.01 2.51
C GLU A 160 -3.65 -28.02 1.37
N LEU A 161 -4.76 -28.62 0.91
CA LEU A 161 -4.73 -29.58 -0.17
C LEU A 161 -4.24 -28.97 -1.49
N ALA A 162 -4.66 -27.75 -1.82
CA ALA A 162 -4.17 -27.02 -3.00
C ALA A 162 -2.64 -26.86 -2.95
N GLY A 163 -2.09 -26.42 -1.82
CA GLY A 163 -0.65 -26.30 -1.64
C GLY A 163 0.10 -27.63 -1.73
N LEU A 164 -0.48 -28.73 -1.24
CA LEU A 164 0.10 -30.07 -1.40
C LEU A 164 0.10 -30.52 -2.87
N LEU A 165 -0.98 -30.27 -3.60
CA LEU A 165 -1.11 -30.68 -5.00
C LEU A 165 -0.21 -29.85 -5.92
N GLU A 166 -0.08 -28.54 -5.71
CA GLU A 166 0.81 -27.66 -6.49
C GLU A 166 2.28 -28.12 -6.42
N ASN A 167 2.71 -28.64 -5.27
CA ASN A 167 4.08 -29.09 -5.05
C ASN A 167 4.31 -30.58 -5.40
N HIS A 168 3.28 -31.31 -5.83
CA HIS A 168 3.37 -32.74 -6.13
C HIS A 168 3.52 -33.00 -7.64
N PRO A 169 4.43 -33.88 -8.10
CA PRO A 169 4.65 -34.15 -9.52
C PRO A 169 3.41 -34.60 -10.32
N ASN A 170 2.44 -35.21 -9.64
CA ASN A 170 1.16 -35.67 -10.20
C ASN A 170 -0.05 -34.95 -9.57
N GLY A 171 0.11 -33.67 -9.18
CA GLY A 171 -0.97 -32.90 -8.53
C GLY A 171 -2.23 -32.76 -9.37
N ASP A 172 -2.07 -32.63 -10.69
CA ASP A 172 -3.14 -32.59 -11.70
C ASP A 172 -4.07 -33.81 -11.64
N PHE A 173 -3.52 -35.01 -11.43
CA PHE A 173 -4.30 -36.23 -11.24
C PHE A 173 -5.18 -36.16 -9.99
N GLY A 174 -4.67 -35.56 -8.91
CA GLY A 174 -5.42 -35.32 -7.67
C GLY A 174 -6.59 -34.35 -7.89
N VAL A 175 -6.36 -33.24 -8.59
CA VAL A 175 -7.42 -32.28 -8.96
C VAL A 175 -8.50 -32.96 -9.81
N ALA A 176 -8.10 -33.73 -10.83
CA ALA A 176 -9.04 -34.46 -11.69
C ALA A 176 -9.86 -35.51 -10.92
N TYR A 177 -9.28 -36.16 -9.91
CA TYR A 177 -10.04 -37.07 -9.03
C TYR A 177 -11.15 -36.33 -8.28
N LEU A 178 -10.86 -35.15 -7.71
CA LEU A 178 -11.85 -34.33 -7.01
C LEU A 178 -12.98 -33.87 -7.95
N MET A 179 -12.65 -33.35 -9.14
CA MET A 179 -13.65 -32.91 -10.11
C MET A 179 -14.63 -34.03 -10.48
N ARG A 180 -14.11 -35.24 -10.77
CA ARG A 180 -14.95 -36.43 -11.08
C ARG A 180 -15.89 -36.86 -9.94
N ARG A 181 -15.67 -36.41 -8.70
CA ARG A 181 -16.58 -36.68 -7.58
C ARG A 181 -17.79 -35.75 -7.58
N PHE A 182 -17.70 -34.58 -8.21
CA PHE A 182 -18.78 -33.60 -8.32
C PHE A 182 -19.58 -33.74 -9.62
N ASP A 183 -19.02 -34.37 -10.65
CA ASP A 183 -19.71 -34.66 -11.93
C ASP A 183 -20.58 -35.94 -11.90
N ARG A 184 -20.80 -36.53 -10.71
CA ARG A 184 -21.63 -37.73 -10.50
C ARG A 184 -22.93 -37.38 -9.80
#